data_AF-A0A845G894-F1
#
_entry.id   AF-A0A845G894-F1
#
_cell.length_a   1.000
_cell.length_b   1.000
_cell.length_c   1.000
_cell.angle_alpha   90.00
_cell.angle_beta   90.00
_cell.angle_gamma   90.00
#
_symmetry.space_group_name_H-M   'P 1'
#
loop_
_entity.id
_entity.type
_entity.pdbx_description
1 polymer ?
#
loop_
_entity_poly.entity_id
_entity_poly.type
_entity_poly.pdbx_seq_one_letter_code
_entity_poly.pdbx_strand_id
1 'polypeptide(L)'
;MVPEAQILVRSAYEFLFFGAALIKDASLFDKLTLADQEERRKQAKGMLKSDRFSQTDKEKLNELGDMPRGITVSAYEAAETAGYGELYETVYRGMSMIASHGTIAATNCVFQLDDETGFGVVYGPSNERLEFTAKLVELCFDEGAKVFGQFLPAAEAPA
;
A
#
# COMPACT_ATOMS: atom_id res chain seq x y z
N MET A 1 2.74 9.25 13.62
CA MET A 1 4.07 9.83 13.34
C MET A 1 4.26 9.85 11.82
N VAL A 2 5.17 10.67 11.28
CA VAL A 2 5.28 10.90 9.82
C VAL A 2 5.57 9.61 9.01
N PRO A 3 6.45 8.69 9.45
CA PRO A 3 6.68 7.43 8.72
C PRO A 3 5.43 6.56 8.57
N GLU A 4 4.61 6.44 9.61
CA GLU A 4 3.35 5.71 9.58
C GLU A 4 2.34 6.38 8.65
N ALA A 5 2.30 7.72 8.65
CA ALA A 5 1.50 8.45 7.69
C ALA A 5 1.96 8.18 6.25
N GLN A 6 3.27 8.10 5.99
CA GLN A 6 3.82 7.76 4.67
C GLN A 6 3.51 6.33 4.24
N ILE A 7 3.51 5.36 5.17
CA ILE A 7 3.04 3.99 4.91
C ILE A 7 1.56 4.01 4.52
N LEU A 8 0.73 4.74 5.25
CA LEU A 8 -0.70 4.88 4.95
C LEU A 8 -0.93 5.56 3.59
N VAL A 9 -0.18 6.62 3.28
CA VAL A 9 -0.24 7.31 1.99
C VAL A 9 0.13 6.33 0.86
N ARG A 10 1.21 5.56 1.00
CA ARG A 10 1.60 4.54 0.01
C ARG A 10 0.46 3.56 -0.26
N SER A 11 -0.19 3.06 0.80
CA SER A 11 -1.33 2.15 0.67
C SER A 11 -2.55 2.84 0.06
N ALA A 12 -2.80 4.11 0.35
CA ALA A 12 -3.87 4.88 -0.28
C ALA A 12 -3.68 5.00 -1.80
N TYR A 13 -2.45 5.27 -2.28
CA TYR A 13 -2.14 5.26 -3.71
C TYR A 13 -2.32 3.87 -4.32
N GLU A 14 -1.92 2.80 -3.61
CA GLU A 14 -2.18 1.44 -4.07
C GLU A 14 -3.68 1.17 -4.27
N PHE A 15 -4.52 1.55 -3.29
CA PHE A 15 -5.97 1.41 -3.40
C PHE A 15 -6.55 2.28 -4.52
N LEU A 16 -6.04 3.50 -4.71
CA LEU A 16 -6.41 4.36 -5.84
C LEU A 16 -6.12 3.65 -7.17
N PHE A 17 -4.94 3.06 -7.33
CA PHE A 17 -4.56 2.34 -8.56
C PHE A 17 -5.51 1.17 -8.83
N PHE A 18 -5.74 0.30 -7.84
CA PHE A 18 -6.63 -0.85 -8.01
C PHE A 18 -8.09 -0.43 -8.25
N GLY A 19 -8.59 0.54 -7.50
CA GLY A 19 -9.97 1.03 -7.66
C GLY A 19 -10.20 1.71 -9.01
N ALA A 20 -9.27 2.56 -9.45
CA ALA A 20 -9.35 3.21 -10.75
C ALA A 20 -9.18 2.20 -11.90
N ALA A 21 -8.31 1.22 -11.75
CA ALA A 21 -8.14 0.15 -12.73
C ALA A 21 -9.42 -0.69 -12.86
N LEU A 22 -10.10 -1.03 -11.75
CA LEU A 22 -11.35 -1.77 -11.77
C LEU A 22 -12.48 -1.04 -12.50
N ILE A 23 -12.54 0.30 -12.37
CA ILE A 23 -13.51 1.12 -13.11
C ILE A 23 -13.24 1.07 -14.62
N LYS A 24 -11.96 1.04 -15.02
CA LYS A 24 -11.56 0.99 -16.42
C LYS A 24 -11.64 -0.41 -17.03
N ASP A 25 -11.34 -1.44 -16.25
CA ASP A 25 -11.34 -2.84 -16.65
C ASP A 25 -11.94 -3.73 -15.54
N ALA A 26 -13.23 -4.03 -15.68
CA ALA A 26 -13.95 -4.89 -14.76
C ALA A 26 -13.43 -6.34 -14.71
N SER A 27 -12.71 -6.81 -15.75
CA SER A 27 -12.11 -8.15 -15.76
C SER A 27 -11.01 -8.30 -14.70
N LEU A 28 -10.48 -7.18 -14.19
CA LEU A 28 -9.52 -7.17 -13.10
C LEU A 28 -10.11 -7.72 -11.79
N PHE A 29 -11.43 -7.69 -11.61
CA PHE A 29 -12.08 -8.20 -10.40
C PHE A 29 -11.83 -9.70 -10.19
N ASP A 30 -11.99 -10.49 -11.24
CA ASP A 30 -11.72 -11.93 -11.18
C ASP A 30 -10.24 -12.19 -10.92
N LYS A 31 -9.35 -11.37 -11.52
CA LYS A 31 -7.92 -11.47 -11.29
C LYS A 31 -7.52 -11.19 -9.84
N LEU A 32 -8.13 -10.17 -9.22
CA LEU A 32 -7.91 -9.84 -7.81
C LEU A 32 -8.44 -10.93 -6.88
N THR A 33 -9.59 -11.53 -7.20
CA THR A 33 -10.13 -12.67 -6.45
C THR A 33 -9.16 -13.86 -6.46
N LEU A 34 -8.60 -14.18 -7.63
CA LEU A 34 -7.59 -15.23 -7.77
C LEU A 34 -6.28 -14.88 -7.04
N ALA A 35 -5.91 -13.60 -6.98
CA ALA A 35 -4.74 -13.15 -6.25
C ALA A 35 -4.91 -13.25 -4.72
N ASP A 36 -6.07 -12.89 -4.17
CA ASP A 36 -6.38 -13.09 -2.76
C ASP A 36 -6.30 -14.58 -2.38
N GLN A 37 -6.87 -15.46 -3.20
CA GLN A 37 -6.78 -16.91 -3.00
C GLN A 37 -5.32 -17.40 -3.00
N GLU A 38 -4.49 -16.90 -3.92
CA GLU A 38 -3.08 -17.25 -3.98
C GLU A 38 -2.29 -16.78 -2.74
N GLU A 39 -2.55 -15.57 -2.24
CA GLU A 39 -1.90 -15.09 -1.01
C GLU A 39 -2.33 -15.89 0.22
N ARG A 40 -3.62 -16.22 0.34
CA ARG A 40 -4.12 -17.13 1.40
C ARG A 40 -3.47 -18.50 1.32
N ARG A 41 -3.34 -19.05 0.12
CA ARG A 41 -2.68 -20.34 -0.12
C ARG A 41 -1.20 -20.30 0.27
N LYS A 42 -0.47 -19.23 -0.10
CA LYS A 42 0.94 -19.02 0.29
C LYS A 42 1.08 -18.91 1.81
N GLN A 43 0.22 -18.12 2.45
CA GLN A 43 0.20 -17.96 3.89
C GLN A 43 -0.04 -19.29 4.59
N ALA A 44 -1.06 -20.05 4.17
CA ALA A 44 -1.39 -21.35 4.74
C ALA A 44 -0.22 -22.34 4.63
N LYS A 45 0.41 -22.45 3.45
CA LYS A 45 1.63 -23.27 3.27
C LYS A 45 2.80 -22.81 4.13
N GLY A 46 2.94 -21.50 4.35
CA GLY A 46 3.94 -20.95 5.25
C GLY A 46 3.68 -21.36 6.70
N MET A 47 2.43 -21.24 7.16
CA MET A 47 2.02 -21.57 8.52
C MET A 47 2.13 -23.07 8.82
N LEU A 48 1.83 -23.94 7.86
CA LEU A 48 1.95 -25.40 7.99
C LEU A 48 3.38 -25.89 8.28
N LYS A 49 4.40 -25.06 8.03
CA LYS A 49 5.79 -25.36 8.42
C LYS A 49 6.03 -25.25 9.92
N SER A 50 5.08 -24.71 10.68
CA SER A 50 5.16 -24.56 12.13
C SER A 50 4.44 -25.69 12.86
N ASP A 51 5.08 -26.22 13.90
CA ASP A 51 4.46 -27.22 14.77
C ASP A 51 3.54 -26.62 15.85
N ARG A 52 3.37 -25.29 15.87
CA ARG A 52 2.58 -24.58 16.89
C ARG A 52 1.07 -24.73 16.75
N PHE A 53 0.58 -25.19 15.60
CA PHE A 53 -0.85 -25.29 15.31
C PHE A 53 -1.42 -26.63 15.77
N SER A 54 -2.67 -26.61 16.26
CA SER A 54 -3.40 -27.82 16.60
C SER A 54 -3.67 -28.66 15.34
N GLN A 55 -4.01 -29.94 15.51
CA GLN A 55 -4.32 -30.82 14.38
C GLN A 55 -5.51 -30.29 13.56
N THR A 56 -6.56 -29.81 14.22
CA THR A 56 -7.74 -29.21 13.57
C THR A 56 -7.40 -27.92 12.81
N ASP A 57 -6.47 -27.10 13.32
CA ASP A 57 -6.01 -25.92 12.58
C ASP A 57 -5.18 -26.32 11.36
N LYS A 58 -4.33 -27.34 11.49
CA LYS A 58 -3.55 -27.88 10.36
C LYS A 58 -4.46 -28.41 9.25
N GLU A 59 -5.58 -29.06 9.59
CA GLU A 59 -6.57 -29.52 8.60
C GLU A 59 -7.16 -28.35 7.79
N LYS A 60 -7.61 -27.28 8.46
CA LYS A 60 -8.10 -26.06 7.78
C LYS A 60 -7.04 -25.38 6.93
N LEU A 61 -5.81 -25.32 7.41
CA LEU A 61 -4.69 -24.76 6.66
C LEU A 61 -4.32 -25.62 5.44
N ASN A 62 -4.46 -26.95 5.52
CA ASN A 62 -4.27 -27.83 4.37
C ASN A 62 -5.35 -27.59 3.31
N GLU A 63 -6.63 -27.47 3.69
CA GLU A 63 -7.71 -27.12 2.74
C GLU A 63 -7.40 -25.83 1.96
N LEU A 64 -6.90 -24.80 2.65
CA LEU A 64 -6.48 -23.55 2.01
C LEU A 64 -5.18 -23.69 1.20
N GLY A 65 -4.25 -24.52 1.65
CA GLY A 65 -2.96 -24.77 1.00
C GLY A 65 -3.10 -25.57 -0.30
N ASP A 66 -4.12 -26.42 -0.40
CA ASP A 66 -4.38 -27.32 -1.53
C ASP A 66 -5.23 -26.66 -2.64
N MET A 67 -5.70 -25.43 -2.43
CA MET A 67 -6.33 -24.64 -3.48
C MET A 67 -5.40 -24.52 -4.71
N PRO A 68 -5.95 -24.46 -5.94
CA PRO A 68 -5.17 -24.24 -7.15
C PRO A 68 -4.30 -22.98 -7.04
N ARG A 69 -3.16 -22.98 -7.72
CA ARG A 69 -2.30 -21.79 -7.78
C ARG A 69 -3.05 -20.68 -8.52
N GLY A 70 -3.21 -19.53 -7.86
CA GLY A 70 -3.81 -18.35 -8.47
C GLY A 70 -2.78 -17.52 -9.24
N ILE A 71 -3.21 -16.35 -9.66
CA ILE A 71 -2.35 -15.34 -10.30
C ILE A 71 -1.98 -14.26 -9.30
N THR A 72 -0.99 -13.43 -9.61
CA THR A 72 -0.67 -12.23 -8.84
C THR A 72 -0.99 -11.02 -9.68
N VAL A 73 -1.61 -9.99 -9.09
CA VAL A 73 -1.80 -8.69 -9.72
C VAL A 73 -0.97 -7.69 -8.96
N SER A 74 -0.07 -7.00 -9.65
CA SER A 74 0.81 -6.01 -9.05
C SER A 74 0.16 -4.63 -9.04
N ALA A 75 0.54 -3.80 -8.06
CA ALA A 75 0.18 -2.39 -8.04
C ALA A 75 0.66 -1.62 -9.30
N TYR A 76 1.75 -2.09 -9.92
CA TYR A 76 2.23 -1.54 -11.21
C TYR A 76 1.24 -1.78 -12.33
N GLU A 77 0.81 -3.04 -12.54
CA GLU A 77 -0.18 -3.37 -13.58
C GLU A 77 -1.50 -2.63 -13.37
N ALA A 78 -1.93 -2.49 -12.12
CA ALA A 78 -3.10 -1.69 -11.77
C ALA A 78 -2.88 -0.20 -12.11
N ALA A 79 -1.73 0.37 -11.75
CA ALA A 79 -1.41 1.76 -12.08
C ALA A 79 -1.37 1.99 -13.59
N GLU A 80 -0.72 1.13 -14.37
CA GLU A 80 -0.68 1.22 -15.84
C GLU A 80 -2.09 1.16 -16.44
N THR A 81 -2.91 0.20 -15.99
CA THR A 81 -4.32 0.08 -16.41
C THR A 81 -5.12 1.34 -16.06
N ALA A 82 -4.86 1.91 -14.88
CA ALA A 82 -5.46 3.14 -14.41
C ALA A 82 -4.92 4.41 -15.10
N GLY A 83 -3.81 4.33 -15.86
CA GLY A 83 -3.12 5.50 -16.43
C GLY A 83 -2.32 6.31 -15.41
N TYR A 84 -1.91 5.69 -14.30
CA TYR A 84 -1.20 6.28 -13.17
C TYR A 84 0.26 5.80 -13.04
N GLY A 85 0.88 5.34 -14.13
CA GLY A 85 2.27 4.85 -14.12
C GLY A 85 3.28 5.84 -13.51
N GLU A 86 3.12 7.14 -13.77
CA GLU A 86 3.98 8.17 -13.18
C GLU A 86 3.84 8.23 -11.65
N LEU A 87 2.61 8.20 -11.12
CA LEU A 87 2.36 8.20 -9.67
C LEU A 87 2.86 6.92 -9.01
N TYR A 88 2.84 5.80 -9.73
CA TYR A 88 3.45 4.56 -9.27
C TYR A 88 4.96 4.71 -9.09
N GLU A 89 5.67 5.17 -10.13
CA GLU A 89 7.13 5.29 -10.12
C GLU A 89 7.63 6.37 -9.14
N THR A 90 6.88 7.47 -8.99
CA THR A 90 7.29 8.61 -8.16
C THR A 90 6.84 8.49 -6.70
N VAL A 91 5.55 8.25 -6.46
CA VAL A 91 4.96 8.28 -5.11
C VAL A 91 5.02 6.90 -4.48
N TYR A 92 4.39 5.90 -5.10
CA TYR A 92 4.25 4.58 -4.49
C TYR A 92 5.61 3.89 -4.29
N ARG A 93 6.48 3.87 -5.31
CA ARG A 93 7.82 3.29 -5.16
C ARG A 93 8.70 4.10 -4.22
N GLY A 94 8.64 5.43 -4.31
CA GLY A 94 9.35 6.34 -3.42
C GLY A 94 9.05 6.05 -1.96
N MET A 95 7.76 6.05 -1.60
CA MET A 95 7.29 5.74 -0.25
C MET A 95 7.60 4.31 0.18
N SER A 96 7.51 3.34 -0.74
CA SER A 96 7.86 1.95 -0.44
C SER A 96 9.33 1.84 -0.01
N MET A 97 10.25 2.59 -0.64
CA MET A 97 11.67 2.60 -0.26
C MET A 97 11.95 3.30 1.07
N ILE A 98 11.34 4.47 1.31
CA ILE A 98 11.70 5.34 2.45
C ILE A 98 10.88 5.08 3.72
N ALA A 99 9.75 4.37 3.64
CA ALA A 99 8.84 4.21 4.77
C ALA A 99 8.34 2.76 4.96
N SER A 100 8.04 2.03 3.88
CA SER A 100 7.38 0.71 4.01
C SER A 100 8.33 -0.48 4.06
N HIS A 101 9.45 -0.44 3.34
CA HIS A 101 10.44 -1.51 3.33
C HIS A 101 11.56 -1.21 4.32
N GLY A 102 12.08 -2.25 4.97
CA GLY A 102 13.25 -2.18 5.85
C GLY A 102 14.55 -1.95 5.09
N THR A 103 14.63 -0.86 4.34
CA THR A 103 15.85 -0.42 3.64
C THR A 103 16.61 0.59 4.51
N ILE A 104 17.90 0.80 4.21
CA ILE A 104 18.69 1.84 4.87
C ILE A 104 18.09 3.24 4.61
N ALA A 105 17.40 3.45 3.49
CA ALA A 105 16.71 4.72 3.26
C ALA A 105 15.57 4.97 4.26
N ALA A 106 14.97 3.92 4.83
CA ALA A 106 14.00 4.05 5.92
C ALA A 106 14.64 4.45 7.26
N THR A 107 15.98 4.37 7.37
CA THR A 107 16.73 4.87 8.54
C THR A 107 17.32 6.27 8.31
N ASN A 108 16.99 6.97 7.22
CA ASN A 108 17.60 8.28 6.89
C ASN A 108 17.28 9.41 7.88
N CYS A 109 16.45 9.19 8.90
CA CYS A 109 16.19 10.14 9.97
C CYS A 109 17.28 10.15 11.07
N VAL A 110 18.36 9.38 10.94
CA VAL A 110 19.40 9.25 11.99
C VAL A 110 20.30 10.50 12.11
N PHE A 111 20.41 11.36 11.09
CA PHE A 111 21.25 12.57 11.14
C PHE A 111 20.50 13.80 10.62
N GLN A 112 20.40 14.85 11.43
CA GLN A 112 19.95 16.19 11.01
C GLN A 112 21.08 17.20 11.20
N LEU A 113 21.05 18.27 10.40
CA LEU A 113 21.86 19.46 10.69
C LEU A 113 21.30 20.11 11.95
N ASP A 114 22.13 20.20 12.97
CA ASP A 114 21.87 21.00 14.17
C ASP A 114 22.60 22.33 14.01
N ASP A 115 21.89 23.43 14.19
CA ASP A 115 22.42 24.79 14.07
C ASP A 115 23.52 25.08 15.10
N GLU A 116 23.61 24.31 16.19
CA GLU A 116 24.64 24.47 17.23
C GLU A 116 25.88 23.58 17.04
N THR A 117 25.73 22.36 16.48
CA THR A 117 26.82 21.36 16.42
C THR A 117 27.16 20.85 15.01
N GLY A 118 26.41 21.27 13.99
CA GLY A 118 26.61 20.90 12.58
C GLY A 118 26.03 19.54 12.18
N PHE A 119 25.96 18.56 13.09
CA PHE A 119 25.28 17.27 12.89
C PHE A 119 24.75 16.71 14.22
N GLY A 120 23.42 16.65 14.37
CA GLY A 120 22.74 16.01 15.50
C GLY A 120 22.22 14.61 15.12
N VAL A 121 22.45 13.62 16.00
CA VAL A 121 21.83 12.30 15.86
C VAL A 121 20.40 12.39 16.39
N VAL A 122 19.40 12.27 15.50
CA VAL A 122 17.99 12.34 15.90
C VAL A 122 17.45 10.93 16.14
N TYR A 123 16.99 10.70 17.36
CA TYR A 123 16.21 9.50 17.71
C TYR A 123 14.80 9.94 18.10
N GLY A 124 13.85 9.80 17.16
CA GLY A 124 12.45 10.11 17.40
C GLY A 124 11.69 10.57 16.15
N PRO A 125 10.37 10.81 16.28
CA PRO A 125 9.57 11.28 15.17
C PRO A 125 10.00 12.68 14.74
N SER A 126 10.46 12.80 13.50
CA SER A 126 10.75 14.08 12.84
C SER A 126 9.50 14.58 12.11
N ASN A 127 9.23 15.88 12.20
CA ASN A 127 8.22 16.56 11.37
C ASN A 127 8.77 16.93 9.98
N GLU A 128 10.05 16.68 9.72
CA GLU A 128 10.60 16.79 8.37
C GLU A 128 9.78 15.89 7.45
N ARG A 129 9.31 16.46 6.34
CA ARG A 129 8.40 15.82 5.37
C ARG A 129 6.93 15.75 5.77
N LEU A 130 6.50 16.35 6.88
CA LEU A 130 5.07 16.46 7.21
C LEU A 130 4.30 17.17 6.08
N GLU A 131 4.76 18.34 5.67
CA GLU A 131 4.13 19.12 4.59
C GLU A 131 4.13 18.35 3.27
N PHE A 132 5.27 17.74 2.91
CA PHE A 132 5.37 16.86 1.74
C PHE A 132 4.36 15.71 1.78
N THR A 133 4.25 15.04 2.93
CA THR A 133 3.30 13.93 3.12
C THR A 133 1.85 14.43 3.01
N ALA A 134 1.54 15.59 3.60
CA ALA A 134 0.21 16.20 3.49
C ALA A 134 -0.15 16.57 2.05
N LYS A 135 0.82 17.08 1.26
CA LYS A 135 0.61 17.35 -0.17
C LYS A 135 0.36 16.10 -0.99
N LEU A 136 1.01 14.98 -0.65
CA LEU A 136 0.72 13.71 -1.30
C LEU A 136 -0.65 13.15 -0.94
N VAL A 137 -1.12 13.38 0.30
CA VAL A 137 -2.49 13.07 0.71
C VAL A 137 -3.49 13.88 -0.12
N GLU A 138 -3.30 15.20 -0.22
CA GLU A 138 -4.13 16.10 -1.03
C GLU A 138 -4.20 15.63 -2.49
N LEU A 139 -3.04 15.36 -3.11
CA LEU A 139 -2.98 14.84 -4.47
C LEU A 139 -3.71 13.49 -4.63
N CYS A 140 -3.58 12.57 -3.66
CA CYS A 140 -4.28 11.29 -3.70
C CYS A 140 -5.80 11.47 -3.66
N PHE A 141 -6.29 12.43 -2.86
CA PHE A 141 -7.70 12.76 -2.79
C PHE A 141 -8.19 13.41 -4.09
N ASP A 142 -7.43 14.34 -4.66
CA ASP A 142 -7.78 14.99 -5.92
C ASP A 142 -7.89 13.98 -7.07
N GLU A 143 -6.93 13.07 -7.17
CA GLU A 143 -6.97 11.98 -8.16
C GLU A 143 -8.14 11.03 -7.91
N GLY A 144 -8.37 10.66 -6.65
CA GLY A 144 -9.53 9.86 -6.27
C GLY A 144 -10.84 10.53 -6.63
N ALA A 145 -10.99 11.84 -6.40
CA ALA A 145 -12.20 12.60 -6.72
C ALA A 145 -12.47 12.62 -8.23
N LYS A 146 -11.43 12.75 -9.07
CA LYS A 146 -11.57 12.68 -10.53
C LYS A 146 -12.14 11.35 -11.01
N VAL A 147 -11.72 10.25 -10.39
CA VAL A 147 -12.12 8.89 -10.78
C VAL A 147 -13.46 8.50 -10.18
N PHE A 148 -13.58 8.65 -8.85
CA PHE A 148 -14.69 8.14 -8.07
C PHE A 148 -15.82 9.14 -7.87
N GLY A 149 -15.59 10.44 -8.08
CA GLY A 149 -16.56 11.50 -7.80
C GLY A 149 -17.88 11.33 -8.55
N GLN A 150 -17.84 10.77 -9.75
CA GLN A 150 -19.05 10.46 -10.53
C GLN A 150 -19.96 9.38 -9.89
N PHE A 151 -19.44 8.60 -8.95
CA PHE A 151 -20.17 7.55 -8.22
C PHE A 151 -20.57 7.98 -6.80
N LEU A 152 -20.07 9.13 -6.34
CA LEU A 152 -20.46 9.67 -5.04
C LEU A 152 -21.83 10.36 -5.16
N PRO A 153 -22.70 10.20 -4.16
CA PRO A 153 -23.92 10.99 -4.10
C PRO A 153 -23.56 12.48 -4.10
N ALA A 154 -24.37 13.29 -4.79
CA ALA A 154 -24.22 14.74 -4.71
C ALA A 154 -24.23 15.15 -3.24
N ALA A 155 -23.21 15.89 -2.80
CA ALA A 155 -23.15 16.37 -1.44
C ALA A 155 -24.43 17.17 -1.16
N GLU A 156 -25.25 16.70 -0.22
CA GLU A 156 -26.38 17.48 0.27
C GLU A 156 -25.78 18.80 0.79
N ALA A 157 -26.27 19.92 0.25
CA ALA A 157 -25.85 21.22 0.72
C ALA A 157 -26.11 21.29 2.24
N PRO A 158 -25.15 21.78 3.05
CA PRO A 158 -25.36 21.91 4.47
C PRO A 158 -26.60 22.79 4.70
N ALA A 159 -27.55 22.28 5.48
CA ALA A 159 -28.79 22.96 5.87
C ALA A 159 -28.52 24.21 6.72
#